data_AF-A0A6I4J075-F1
#
_entry.id   AF-A0A6I4J075-F1
#
_cell.length_a   1.000
_cell.length_b   1.000
_cell.length_c   1.000
_cell.angle_alpha   90.00
_cell.angle_beta   90.00
_cell.angle_gamma   90.00
#
_symmetry.space_group_name_H-M   'P 1'
#
loop_
_entity.id
_entity.type
_entity.pdbx_description
1 polymer ?
#
loop_
_entity_poly.entity_id
_entity_poly.type
_entity_poly.pdbx_seq_one_letter_code
_entity_poly.pdbx_strand_id
1 'polypeptide(L)'
;MAEAIAGWGTEPSILIFADREHDRAAAAAAARGIGARVIGAEPVADALDRLGRQANVDTVYIELCDGPAGSYDRLLDWTDQATRDGAAAAVLSMPHSLIDEVWARVEGPGITLLCDAGAEERAAALALALARRRHKVHDRSVEAEAERLRRLSEEVARIAGALADLTDSARSAGYLPQGAPPDADGEAEIDADSVRNLIRIRRLRDQFFARELFADPAWDMLLDLMAARLEQSRVAVSSLCIAAAVPATTALRWIRALTEQGLFARRADPADGRRVFIELSDAAAEALAAYFRAARQMGLLI
;
A
#
# COMPACT_ATOMS: atom_id res chain seq x y z
N MET A 1 -51.00 14.32 7.96
CA MET A 1 -50.20 14.91 6.87
C MET A 1 -48.95 15.55 7.45
N ALA A 2 -47.98 14.73 7.85
CA ALA A 2 -46.63 15.18 8.19
C ALA A 2 -45.70 14.11 7.61
N GLU A 3 -45.42 14.25 6.33
CA GLU A 3 -44.62 13.32 5.54
C GLU A 3 -43.24 13.94 5.27
N ALA A 4 -42.21 13.19 5.66
CA ALA A 4 -40.93 13.07 5.00
C ALA A 4 -40.18 14.36 4.61
N ILE A 5 -39.46 14.95 5.56
CA ILE A 5 -38.14 15.53 5.25
C ILE A 5 -37.16 14.36 5.36
N ALA A 6 -36.96 13.66 4.24
CA ALA A 6 -35.95 12.61 4.11
C ALA A 6 -34.58 13.20 4.45
N GLY A 7 -33.97 12.71 5.53
CA GLY A 7 -32.63 13.11 5.94
C GLY A 7 -31.64 12.78 4.84
N TRP A 8 -30.98 13.81 4.30
CA TRP A 8 -29.79 13.66 3.48
C TRP A 8 -28.70 13.15 4.43
N GLY A 9 -28.57 11.82 4.55
CA GLY A 9 -27.67 11.22 5.51
C GLY A 9 -26.23 11.65 5.23
N THR A 10 -25.61 12.35 6.17
CA THR A 10 -24.16 12.65 6.23
C THR A 10 -23.31 11.41 6.50
N GLU A 11 -23.92 10.23 6.44
CA GLU A 11 -23.26 8.96 6.65
C GLU A 11 -22.43 8.58 5.42
N PRO A 12 -21.17 8.15 5.62
CA PRO A 12 -20.30 7.76 4.54
C PRO A 12 -20.92 6.61 3.75
N SER A 13 -20.89 6.77 2.44
CA SER A 13 -21.52 5.89 1.45
C SER A 13 -20.54 4.89 0.88
N ILE A 14 -20.98 3.64 0.79
CA ILE A 14 -20.22 2.55 0.17
C ILE A 14 -20.99 2.00 -1.02
N LEU A 15 -20.30 1.88 -2.15
CA LEU A 15 -20.77 1.14 -3.30
C LEU A 15 -19.95 -0.15 -3.43
N ILE A 16 -20.63 -1.28 -3.64
CA ILE A 16 -20.04 -2.61 -3.60
C ILE A 16 -20.14 -3.24 -4.98
N PHE A 17 -19.03 -3.79 -5.46
CA PHE A 17 -18.97 -4.56 -6.69
C PHE A 17 -18.37 -5.94 -6.43
N ALA A 18 -19.10 -6.98 -6.80
CA ALA A 18 -18.61 -8.35 -6.74
C ALA A 18 -19.44 -9.20 -7.70
N ASP A 19 -18.83 -10.14 -8.42
CA ASP A 19 -19.55 -10.95 -9.42
C ASP A 19 -20.49 -11.97 -8.77
N ARG A 20 -20.08 -12.55 -7.63
CA ARG A 20 -20.87 -13.56 -6.92
C ARG A 20 -21.82 -12.90 -5.92
N GLU A 21 -23.08 -13.34 -5.91
CA GLU A 21 -24.10 -12.83 -4.98
C GLU A 21 -23.71 -13.02 -3.51
N HIS A 22 -23.07 -14.14 -3.17
CA HIS A 22 -22.59 -14.39 -1.82
C HIS A 22 -21.56 -13.34 -1.37
N ASP A 23 -20.62 -12.95 -2.24
CA ASP A 23 -19.60 -11.96 -1.93
C ASP A 23 -20.20 -10.56 -1.77
N ARG A 24 -21.17 -10.20 -2.63
CA ARG A 24 -21.96 -8.97 -2.48
C ARG A 24 -22.68 -8.92 -1.13
N ALA A 25 -23.35 -10.00 -0.76
CA ALA A 25 -24.08 -10.10 0.50
C ALA A 25 -23.14 -10.00 1.71
N ALA A 26 -22.00 -10.69 1.67
CA ALA A 26 -20.98 -10.66 2.72
C ALA A 26 -20.38 -9.26 2.89
N ALA A 27 -19.98 -8.60 1.80
CA ALA A 27 -19.46 -7.24 1.83
C ALA A 27 -20.51 -6.24 2.34
N ALA A 28 -21.77 -6.38 1.91
CA ALA A 28 -22.86 -5.52 2.38
C ALA A 28 -23.19 -5.74 3.86
N ALA A 29 -23.03 -6.97 4.37
CA ALA A 29 -23.16 -7.26 5.79
C ALA A 29 -22.02 -6.64 6.60
N ALA A 30 -20.77 -6.77 6.14
CA ALA A 30 -19.60 -6.14 6.77
C ALA A 30 -19.73 -4.61 6.84
N ALA A 31 -20.12 -3.97 5.73
CA ALA A 31 -20.37 -2.54 5.65
C ALA A 31 -21.47 -2.08 6.62
N ARG A 32 -22.60 -2.80 6.67
CA ARG A 32 -23.70 -2.47 7.60
C ARG A 32 -23.32 -2.70 9.06
N GLY A 33 -22.51 -3.72 9.34
CA GLY A 33 -22.01 -4.01 10.70
C GLY A 33 -21.20 -2.88 11.31
N ILE A 34 -20.52 -2.08 10.48
CA ILE A 34 -19.77 -0.88 10.90
C ILE A 34 -20.59 0.42 10.80
N GLY A 35 -21.91 0.32 10.55
CA GLY A 35 -22.81 1.47 10.42
C GLY A 35 -22.63 2.28 9.13
N ALA A 36 -22.09 1.69 8.07
CA ALA A 36 -21.94 2.37 6.79
C ALA A 36 -23.22 2.30 5.94
N ARG A 37 -23.46 3.35 5.16
CA ARG A 37 -24.61 3.41 4.24
C ARG A 37 -24.25 2.74 2.91
N VAL A 38 -24.73 1.53 2.69
CA VAL A 38 -24.58 0.82 1.41
C VAL A 38 -25.56 1.40 0.39
N ILE A 39 -25.04 2.05 -0.65
CA ILE A 39 -25.84 2.70 -1.70
C ILE A 39 -26.12 1.80 -2.91
N GLY A 40 -25.46 0.65 -2.99
CA GLY A 40 -25.66 -0.36 -4.03
C GLY A 40 -24.68 -1.51 -3.88
N ALA A 41 -25.09 -2.67 -4.38
CA ALA A 41 -24.28 -3.87 -4.49
C ALA A 41 -24.60 -4.53 -5.83
N GLU A 42 -23.65 -4.48 -6.77
CA GLU A 42 -23.88 -4.83 -8.17
C GLU A 42 -22.75 -5.74 -8.71
N PRO A 43 -22.97 -6.49 -9.79
CA PRO A 43 -21.90 -7.23 -10.48
C PRO A 43 -20.76 -6.31 -10.95
N VAL A 44 -19.55 -6.85 -11.10
CA VAL A 44 -18.40 -6.05 -11.57
C VAL A 44 -18.60 -5.56 -13.00
N ALA A 45 -19.30 -6.33 -13.84
CA ALA A 45 -19.64 -5.94 -15.21
C ALA A 45 -20.41 -4.60 -15.31
N ASP A 46 -21.23 -4.28 -14.30
CA ASP A 46 -22.05 -3.06 -14.27
C ASP A 46 -21.32 -1.88 -13.61
N ALA A 47 -20.13 -2.11 -13.05
CA ALA A 47 -19.47 -1.16 -12.15
C ALA A 47 -19.18 0.18 -12.81
N LEU A 48 -18.57 0.18 -14.01
CA LEU A 48 -18.18 1.42 -14.68
C LEU A 48 -19.39 2.27 -15.10
N ASP A 49 -20.47 1.65 -15.58
CA ASP A 49 -21.70 2.36 -15.90
C ASP A 49 -22.33 2.95 -14.63
N ARG A 50 -22.42 2.13 -13.58
CA ARG A 50 -22.97 2.54 -12.30
C ARG A 50 -22.21 3.70 -11.65
N LEU A 51 -20.88 3.65 -11.72
CA LEU A 51 -19.97 4.69 -11.23
C LEU A 51 -20.06 5.97 -12.06
N GLY A 52 -20.18 5.85 -13.39
CA GLY A 52 -20.37 7.01 -14.27
C GLY A 52 -21.66 7.79 -14.00
N ARG A 53 -22.71 7.10 -13.53
CA ARG A 53 -23.99 7.73 -13.11
C ARG A 53 -23.99 8.23 -11.66
N GLN A 54 -22.99 7.87 -10.85
CA GLN A 54 -22.95 8.21 -9.43
C GLN A 54 -22.33 9.58 -9.20
N ALA A 55 -23.09 10.52 -8.63
CA ALA A 55 -22.61 11.88 -8.39
C ALA A 55 -21.49 11.96 -7.33
N ASN A 56 -21.57 11.19 -6.26
CA ASN A 56 -20.53 11.09 -5.21
C ASN A 56 -20.62 9.74 -4.48
N VAL A 57 -19.47 9.12 -4.18
CA VAL A 57 -19.34 7.95 -3.31
C VAL A 57 -18.10 8.12 -2.42
N ASP A 58 -18.19 7.76 -1.15
CA ASP A 58 -17.06 7.92 -0.23
C ASP A 58 -16.04 6.81 -0.40
N THR A 59 -16.51 5.56 -0.47
CA THR A 59 -15.66 4.38 -0.65
C THR A 59 -16.28 3.41 -1.65
N VAL A 60 -15.45 2.86 -2.53
CA VAL A 60 -15.81 1.74 -3.40
C VAL A 60 -15.18 0.47 -2.85
N TYR A 61 -15.99 -0.59 -2.70
CA TYR A 61 -15.51 -1.92 -2.36
C TYR A 61 -15.61 -2.81 -3.61
N ILE A 62 -14.54 -3.51 -3.95
CA ILE A 62 -14.51 -4.44 -5.08
C ILE A 62 -14.00 -5.79 -4.59
N GLU A 63 -14.81 -6.84 -4.75
CA GLU A 63 -14.37 -8.23 -4.62
C GLU A 63 -14.02 -8.76 -6.01
N LEU A 64 -12.78 -9.19 -6.17
CA LEU A 64 -12.26 -9.84 -7.36
C LEU A 64 -12.29 -11.36 -7.17
N CYS A 65 -12.53 -12.09 -8.24
CA CYS A 65 -12.46 -13.55 -8.24
C CYS A 65 -11.69 -14.06 -9.46
N ASP A 66 -11.22 -15.30 -9.41
CA ASP A 66 -10.53 -15.90 -10.55
C ASP A 66 -11.38 -15.85 -11.81
N GLY A 67 -10.76 -15.43 -12.91
CA GLY A 67 -11.40 -15.26 -14.19
C GLY A 67 -10.38 -15.10 -15.32
N PRO A 68 -10.82 -14.83 -16.55
CA PRO A 68 -9.94 -14.55 -17.66
C PRO A 68 -9.00 -13.38 -17.36
N ALA A 69 -7.73 -13.49 -17.78
CA ALA A 69 -6.73 -12.47 -17.54
C ALA A 69 -7.17 -11.10 -18.09
N GLY A 70 -7.15 -10.11 -17.22
CA GLY A 70 -7.51 -8.73 -17.53
C GLY A 70 -9.01 -8.43 -17.58
N SER A 71 -9.84 -9.29 -16.97
CA SER A 71 -11.28 -9.02 -16.78
C SER A 71 -11.54 -7.73 -15.99
N TYR A 72 -10.59 -7.32 -15.14
CA TYR A 72 -10.74 -6.21 -14.21
C TYR A 72 -9.97 -4.95 -14.59
N ASP A 73 -9.19 -4.97 -15.68
CA ASP A 73 -8.26 -3.90 -16.09
C ASP A 73 -8.89 -2.52 -16.01
N ARG A 74 -10.00 -2.33 -16.73
CA ARG A 74 -10.67 -1.03 -16.83
C ARG A 74 -11.21 -0.53 -15.49
N LEU A 75 -11.67 -1.44 -14.63
CA LEU A 75 -12.16 -1.08 -13.30
C LEU A 75 -11.01 -0.75 -12.36
N LEU A 76 -9.89 -1.47 -12.43
CA LEU A 76 -8.69 -1.19 -11.66
C LEU A 76 -8.08 0.15 -12.05
N ASP A 77 -7.95 0.44 -13.35
CA ASP A 77 -7.46 1.71 -13.87
C ASP A 77 -8.35 2.88 -13.41
N TRP A 78 -9.67 2.71 -13.50
CA TRP A 78 -10.63 3.70 -12.99
C TRP A 78 -10.47 3.90 -11.48
N THR A 79 -10.31 2.81 -10.72
CA THR A 79 -10.19 2.87 -9.26
C THR A 79 -8.92 3.59 -8.85
N ASP A 80 -7.80 3.29 -9.52
CA ASP A 80 -6.53 3.98 -9.31
C ASP A 80 -6.68 5.48 -9.51
N GLN A 81 -7.21 5.88 -10.66
CA GLN A 81 -7.43 7.28 -11.00
C GLN A 81 -8.38 7.98 -10.01
N ALA A 82 -9.51 7.35 -9.68
CA ALA A 82 -10.49 7.90 -8.75
C ALA A 82 -9.91 8.14 -7.35
N THR A 83 -9.00 7.27 -6.89
CA THR A 83 -8.33 7.48 -5.60
C THR A 83 -7.24 8.55 -5.66
N ARG A 84 -6.50 8.68 -6.76
CA ARG A 84 -5.51 9.77 -6.98
C ARG A 84 -6.19 11.13 -7.01
N ASP A 85 -7.32 11.25 -7.69
CA ASP A 85 -8.11 12.48 -7.76
C ASP A 85 -8.83 12.79 -6.43
N GLY A 86 -8.82 11.83 -5.50
CA GLY A 86 -9.55 11.93 -4.24
C GLY A 86 -11.06 11.93 -4.44
N ALA A 87 -11.56 11.37 -5.54
CA ALA A 87 -12.98 11.20 -5.80
C ALA A 87 -13.59 10.17 -4.87
N ALA A 88 -12.90 9.05 -4.61
CA ALA A 88 -13.30 8.01 -3.67
C ALA A 88 -12.07 7.40 -2.95
N ALA A 89 -12.29 6.73 -1.81
CA ALA A 89 -11.35 5.70 -1.35
C ALA A 89 -11.75 4.34 -1.94
N ALA A 90 -10.84 3.37 -1.92
CA ALA A 90 -11.13 2.03 -2.41
C ALA A 90 -10.62 0.93 -1.48
N VAL A 91 -11.39 -0.15 -1.39
CA VAL A 91 -10.98 -1.42 -0.78
C VAL A 91 -11.12 -2.50 -1.84
N LEU A 92 -10.00 -3.13 -2.19
CA LEU A 92 -9.94 -4.23 -3.15
C LEU A 92 -9.66 -5.52 -2.39
N SER A 93 -10.58 -6.47 -2.46
CA SER A 93 -10.40 -7.83 -1.94
C SER A 93 -10.19 -8.79 -3.10
N MET A 94 -9.18 -9.65 -3.01
CA MET A 94 -8.81 -10.56 -4.09
C MET A 94 -8.32 -11.91 -3.55
N PRO A 95 -8.41 -13.00 -4.34
CA PRO A 95 -7.66 -14.21 -4.08
C PRO A 95 -6.16 -14.03 -4.35
N HIS A 96 -5.32 -14.87 -3.74
CA HIS A 96 -3.85 -14.81 -3.90
C HIS A 96 -3.37 -14.81 -5.36
N SER A 97 -4.08 -15.53 -6.24
CA SER A 97 -3.81 -15.64 -7.68
C SER A 97 -3.83 -14.29 -8.42
N LEU A 98 -4.54 -13.29 -7.91
CA LEU A 98 -4.69 -11.98 -8.55
C LEU A 98 -3.77 -10.89 -7.97
N ILE A 99 -2.91 -11.22 -6.99
CA ILE A 99 -2.01 -10.24 -6.36
C ILE A 99 -1.18 -9.49 -7.39
N ASP A 100 -0.51 -10.20 -8.28
CA ASP A 100 0.42 -9.58 -9.23
C ASP A 100 -0.34 -8.73 -10.28
N GLU A 101 -1.51 -9.20 -10.74
CA GLU A 101 -2.36 -8.49 -11.71
C GLU A 101 -2.92 -7.18 -11.13
N VAL A 102 -3.42 -7.23 -9.89
CA VAL A 102 -3.95 -6.05 -9.20
C VAL A 102 -2.82 -5.10 -8.87
N TRP A 103 -1.74 -5.60 -8.26
CA TRP A 103 -0.60 -4.79 -7.88
C TRP A 103 -0.08 -4.00 -9.07
N ALA A 104 0.08 -4.65 -10.23
CA ALA A 104 0.58 -4.06 -11.47
C ALA A 104 -0.22 -2.85 -12.00
N ARG A 105 -1.47 -2.65 -11.56
CA ARG A 105 -2.31 -1.53 -12.01
C ARG A 105 -2.60 -0.46 -10.96
N VAL A 106 -2.53 -0.81 -9.67
CA VAL A 106 -2.97 0.11 -8.61
C VAL A 106 -1.85 0.56 -7.68
N GLU A 107 -1.72 1.87 -7.53
CA GLU A 107 -0.74 2.57 -6.69
C GLU A 107 -1.37 3.71 -5.87
N GLY A 108 -2.62 4.07 -6.16
CA GLY A 108 -3.32 5.18 -5.54
C GLY A 108 -3.28 5.11 -4.01
N PRO A 109 -3.01 6.23 -3.31
CA PRO A 109 -2.80 6.26 -1.85
C PRO A 109 -4.08 5.99 -1.06
N GLY A 110 -5.24 6.05 -1.71
CA GLY A 110 -6.54 5.75 -1.12
C GLY A 110 -6.99 4.29 -1.24
N ILE A 111 -6.12 3.40 -1.74
CA ILE A 111 -6.45 2.00 -2.02
C ILE A 111 -5.94 1.10 -0.90
N THR A 112 -6.84 0.33 -0.30
CA THR A 112 -6.51 -0.76 0.62
C THR A 112 -6.64 -2.09 -0.10
N LEU A 113 -5.59 -2.90 -0.09
CA LEU A 113 -5.58 -4.24 -0.69
C LEU A 113 -5.77 -5.30 0.40
N LEU A 114 -6.68 -6.24 0.16
CA LEU A 114 -6.93 -7.42 0.98
C LEU A 114 -6.72 -8.68 0.13
N CYS A 115 -6.19 -9.72 0.74
CA CYS A 115 -5.96 -11.02 0.11
C CYS A 115 -6.63 -12.12 0.95
N ASP A 116 -7.50 -12.93 0.31
CA ASP A 116 -8.22 -14.05 0.94
C ASP A 116 -8.93 -13.66 2.25
N ALA A 117 -9.49 -12.44 2.29
CA ALA A 117 -9.91 -11.83 3.54
C ALA A 117 -11.23 -12.36 4.09
N GLY A 118 -11.26 -12.52 5.41
CA GLY A 118 -12.47 -12.84 6.18
C GLY A 118 -13.41 -11.64 6.38
N ALA A 119 -14.58 -11.89 6.94
CA ALA A 119 -15.59 -10.85 7.20
C ALA A 119 -15.06 -9.73 8.14
N GLU A 120 -14.32 -10.10 9.18
CA GLU A 120 -13.76 -9.14 10.14
C GLU A 120 -12.70 -8.23 9.52
N GLU A 121 -11.82 -8.79 8.70
CA GLU A 121 -10.79 -8.03 7.98
C GLU A 121 -11.42 -7.05 6.98
N ARG A 122 -12.43 -7.50 6.23
CA ARG A 122 -13.21 -6.63 5.32
C ARG A 122 -13.88 -5.48 6.08
N ALA A 123 -14.52 -5.78 7.22
CA ALA A 123 -15.15 -4.76 8.06
C ALA A 123 -14.13 -3.74 8.58
N ALA A 124 -12.98 -4.20 9.07
CA ALA A 124 -11.91 -3.32 9.57
C ALA A 124 -11.33 -2.43 8.45
N ALA A 125 -11.09 -2.99 7.26
CA ALA A 125 -10.58 -2.26 6.11
C ALA A 125 -11.56 -1.18 5.64
N LEU A 126 -12.85 -1.52 5.56
CA LEU A 126 -13.90 -0.58 5.24
C LEU A 126 -13.97 0.54 6.27
N ALA A 127 -13.95 0.22 7.56
CA ALA A 127 -13.97 1.23 8.63
C ALA A 127 -12.79 2.20 8.54
N LEU A 128 -11.58 1.70 8.29
CA LEU A 128 -10.39 2.53 8.09
C LEU A 128 -10.50 3.42 6.84
N ALA A 129 -11.01 2.89 5.73
CA ALA A 129 -11.21 3.65 4.50
C ALA A 129 -12.20 4.81 4.72
N LEU A 130 -13.32 4.55 5.40
CA LEU A 130 -14.31 5.58 5.74
C LEU A 130 -13.73 6.63 6.70
N ALA A 131 -12.95 6.22 7.71
CA ALA A 131 -12.33 7.14 8.66
C ALA A 131 -11.35 8.09 7.95
N ARG A 132 -10.51 7.57 7.05
CA ARG A 132 -9.60 8.39 6.22
C ARG A 132 -10.35 9.40 5.36
N ARG A 133 -11.47 9.00 4.77
CA ARG A 133 -12.32 9.91 3.97
C ARG A 133 -12.92 11.02 4.82
N ARG A 134 -13.44 10.70 6.01
CA ARG A 134 -13.94 11.72 6.94
C ARG A 134 -12.87 12.72 7.31
N HIS A 135 -11.66 12.25 7.63
CA HIS A 135 -10.53 13.15 7.89
C HIS A 135 -10.20 14.01 6.68
N LYS A 136 -10.15 13.47 5.46
CA LYS A 136 -9.87 14.25 4.24
C LYS A 136 -10.98 15.25 3.89
N VAL A 137 -12.25 14.92 4.15
CA VAL A 137 -13.38 15.86 3.94
C VAL A 137 -13.36 16.96 5.01
N HIS A 138 -13.08 16.62 6.26
CA HIS A 138 -12.89 17.60 7.32
C HIS A 138 -11.67 18.48 7.04
N ASP A 139 -10.56 17.91 6.59
CA ASP A 139 -9.36 18.66 6.21
C ASP A 139 -9.66 19.55 5.01
N ARG A 140 -10.34 19.06 3.95
CA ARG A 140 -10.81 19.93 2.84
C ARG A 140 -11.72 21.07 3.29
N SER A 141 -12.58 20.85 4.30
CA SER A 141 -13.45 21.90 4.85
C SER A 141 -12.65 22.90 5.71
N VAL A 142 -11.67 22.41 6.46
CA VAL A 142 -10.74 23.22 7.24
C VAL A 142 -9.76 23.94 6.31
N GLU A 143 -9.36 23.36 5.19
CA GLU A 143 -8.54 23.94 4.11
C GLU A 143 -9.30 25.01 3.35
N ALA A 144 -10.63 24.89 3.16
CA ALA A 144 -11.43 25.96 2.55
C ALA A 144 -11.58 27.18 3.47
N GLU A 145 -11.70 26.96 4.78
CA GLU A 145 -11.70 28.02 5.80
C GLU A 145 -10.29 28.56 6.06
N ALA A 146 -9.29 27.68 6.04
CA ALA A 146 -7.88 28.00 6.08
C ALA A 146 -7.47 28.74 4.81
N GLU A 147 -8.03 28.50 3.63
CA GLU A 147 -7.73 29.27 2.40
C GLU A 147 -8.29 30.71 2.50
N ARG A 148 -9.41 30.89 3.21
CA ARG A 148 -9.95 32.21 3.55
C ARG A 148 -9.07 32.93 4.58
N LEU A 149 -8.55 32.21 5.57
CA LEU A 149 -7.56 32.68 6.53
C LEU A 149 -6.15 32.82 5.92
N ARG A 150 -5.82 32.05 4.88
CA ARG A 150 -4.54 32.02 4.15
C ARG A 150 -4.49 33.17 3.17
N ARG A 151 -5.60 33.59 2.56
CA ARG A 151 -5.65 34.92 1.90
C ARG A 151 -5.36 36.06 2.88
N LEU A 152 -5.91 35.99 4.09
CA LEU A 152 -5.68 36.99 5.14
C LEU A 152 -4.24 36.93 5.69
N SER A 153 -3.68 35.72 5.79
CA SER A 153 -2.35 35.44 6.32
C SER A 153 -1.24 35.58 5.27
N GLU A 154 -1.53 35.40 3.97
CA GLU A 154 -0.63 35.67 2.83
C GLU A 154 -0.38 37.18 2.70
N GLU A 155 -1.34 38.02 3.11
CA GLU A 155 -1.14 39.46 3.27
C GLU A 155 -0.10 39.77 4.36
N VAL A 156 -0.06 38.96 5.43
CA VAL A 156 0.87 39.10 6.57
C VAL A 156 2.21 38.38 6.32
N ALA A 157 2.20 37.24 5.66
CA ALA A 157 3.36 36.41 5.32
C ALA A 157 4.19 37.02 4.19
N ARG A 158 3.60 37.85 3.32
CA ARG A 158 4.36 38.69 2.37
C ARG A 158 5.25 39.71 3.10
N ILE A 159 4.82 40.20 4.27
CA ILE A 159 5.59 41.10 5.13
C ILE A 159 6.63 40.32 5.96
N ALA A 160 6.30 39.09 6.39
CA ALA A 160 7.20 38.24 7.18
C ALA A 160 8.25 37.47 6.35
N GLY A 161 7.96 37.10 5.10
CA GLY A 161 8.87 36.36 4.21
C GLY A 161 10.12 37.16 3.82
N ALA A 162 10.00 38.49 3.73
CA ALA A 162 11.15 39.38 3.56
C ALA A 162 12.13 39.35 4.75
N LEU A 163 11.71 38.83 5.92
CA LEU A 163 12.54 38.69 7.13
C LEU A 163 13.11 37.27 7.31
N ALA A 164 12.47 36.22 6.77
CA ALA A 164 12.85 34.82 7.00
C ALA A 164 13.84 34.25 5.96
N ASP A 165 13.89 34.81 4.74
CA ASP A 165 14.88 34.46 3.70
C ASP A 165 16.34 34.69 4.15
N LEU A 166 16.55 35.42 5.25
CA LEU A 166 17.84 35.60 5.90
C LEU A 166 18.26 34.44 6.83
N THR A 167 17.43 33.39 7.01
CA THR A 167 17.64 32.39 8.09
C THR A 167 17.48 30.90 7.76
N ASP A 168 16.96 30.46 6.60
CA ASP A 168 16.52 29.06 6.41
C ASP A 168 17.32 28.17 5.43
N SER A 169 18.54 28.56 5.03
CA SER A 169 19.46 27.65 4.29
C SER A 169 20.02 26.48 5.14
N ALA A 170 19.43 26.16 6.29
CA ALA A 170 20.08 25.36 7.34
C ALA A 170 19.35 24.09 7.82
N ARG A 171 18.18 23.68 7.32
CA ARG A 171 17.35 22.69 8.07
C ARG A 171 16.58 21.57 7.33
N SER A 172 16.96 21.12 6.14
CA SER A 172 16.32 19.92 5.53
C SER A 172 17.05 18.60 5.89
N ALA A 173 16.51 17.85 6.86
CA ALA A 173 16.95 16.49 7.20
C ALA A 173 16.07 15.43 6.50
N GLY A 174 16.56 14.90 5.38
CA GLY A 174 16.02 13.69 4.75
C GLY A 174 16.57 12.43 5.43
N TYR A 175 15.79 11.35 5.41
CA TYR A 175 16.21 10.03 5.88
C TYR A 175 17.28 9.48 4.93
N LEU A 176 18.54 9.82 5.19
CA LEU A 176 19.71 9.13 4.66
C LEU A 176 20.13 8.08 5.71
N PRO A 177 20.55 6.88 5.31
CA PRO A 177 21.21 5.95 6.22
C PRO A 177 22.41 6.65 6.87
N GLN A 178 22.33 6.89 8.18
CA GLN A 178 23.45 7.42 8.95
C GLN A 178 24.43 6.27 9.25
N GLY A 179 25.34 6.05 8.32
CA GLY A 179 26.49 5.18 8.51
C GLY A 179 27.46 5.39 7.36
N ALA A 180 28.54 6.15 7.59
CA ALA A 180 29.64 6.17 6.65
C ALA A 180 30.22 4.73 6.57
N PRO A 181 30.45 4.18 5.37
CA PRO A 181 31.09 2.88 5.25
C PRO A 181 32.47 2.95 5.93
N PRO A 182 32.83 1.99 6.81
CA PRO A 182 34.19 1.90 7.29
C PRO A 182 35.09 1.59 6.09
N ASP A 183 36.07 2.46 5.85
CA ASP A 183 37.17 2.19 4.92
C ASP A 183 37.90 0.93 5.40
N ALA A 184 37.88 -0.14 4.60
CA ALA A 184 38.70 -1.31 4.86
C ALA A 184 38.98 -2.12 3.58
N ASP A 185 40.26 -2.20 3.25
CA ASP A 185 40.87 -3.12 2.30
C ASP A 185 40.35 -4.56 2.48
N GLY A 186 39.95 -5.19 1.36
CA GLY A 186 39.50 -6.58 1.29
C GLY A 186 38.05 -6.72 0.80
N GLU A 187 37.87 -6.59 -0.52
CA GLU A 187 36.59 -6.84 -1.21
C GLU A 187 36.23 -8.34 -1.17
N ALA A 188 35.79 -8.83 -0.02
CA ALA A 188 35.01 -10.06 -0.01
C ALA A 188 33.59 -9.68 -0.44
N GLU A 189 33.32 -9.83 -1.73
CA GLU A 189 32.00 -9.64 -2.32
C GLU A 189 30.95 -10.51 -1.59
N ILE A 190 29.72 -10.00 -1.47
CA ILE A 190 28.64 -10.72 -0.80
C ILE A 190 28.06 -11.73 -1.79
N ASP A 191 27.95 -12.99 -1.39
CA ASP A 191 27.32 -14.02 -2.21
C ASP A 191 25.85 -14.25 -1.82
N ALA A 192 25.07 -14.74 -2.78
CA ALA A 192 23.65 -15.05 -2.56
C ALA A 192 23.47 -16.16 -1.51
N ASP A 193 24.40 -17.11 -1.42
CA ASP A 193 24.32 -18.26 -0.53
C ASP A 193 24.35 -17.86 0.95
N SER A 194 25.17 -16.87 1.31
CA SER A 194 25.25 -16.30 2.67
C SER A 194 23.92 -15.64 3.04
N VAL A 195 23.36 -14.80 2.16
CA VAL A 195 22.04 -14.18 2.36
C VAL A 195 20.94 -15.24 2.50
N ARG A 196 20.93 -16.27 1.65
CA ARG A 196 19.99 -17.40 1.71
C ARG A 196 20.15 -18.20 2.99
N ASN A 197 21.37 -18.41 3.47
CA ASN A 197 21.64 -19.08 4.75
C ASN A 197 21.10 -18.28 5.94
N LEU A 198 21.26 -16.95 5.94
CA LEU A 198 20.66 -16.09 6.96
C LEU A 198 19.13 -16.20 6.97
N ILE A 199 18.50 -16.19 5.79
CA ILE A 199 17.04 -16.43 5.67
C ILE A 199 16.67 -17.79 6.28
N ARG A 200 17.40 -18.86 5.93
CA ARG A 200 17.16 -20.22 6.48
C ARG A 200 17.27 -20.26 7.99
N ILE A 201 18.30 -19.65 8.58
CA ILE A 201 18.49 -19.57 10.04
C ILE A 201 17.31 -18.83 10.70
N ARG A 202 16.83 -17.74 10.09
CA ARG A 202 15.66 -17.00 10.59
C ARG A 202 14.39 -17.85 10.54
N ARG A 203 14.18 -18.61 9.47
CA ARG A 203 13.04 -19.52 9.29
C ARG A 203 13.11 -20.77 10.18
N LEU A 204 14.30 -21.18 10.61
CA LEU A 204 14.47 -22.29 11.53
C LEU A 204 13.73 -22.05 12.85
N ARG A 205 13.60 -20.78 13.28
CA ARG A 205 12.85 -20.39 14.50
C ARG A 205 11.40 -20.85 14.47
N ASP A 206 10.77 -20.90 13.30
CA ASP A 206 9.36 -21.30 13.11
C ASP A 206 9.14 -22.78 13.49
N GLN A 207 10.20 -23.59 13.56
CA GLN A 207 10.13 -24.99 14.01
C GLN A 207 10.12 -25.13 15.54
N PHE A 208 10.56 -24.10 16.26
CA PHE A 208 10.74 -24.13 17.71
C PHE A 208 9.78 -23.19 18.44
N PHE A 209 9.30 -22.14 17.77
CA PHE A 209 8.42 -21.13 18.35
C PHE A 209 7.25 -20.81 17.42
N ALA A 210 6.16 -20.31 18.00
CA ALA A 210 5.05 -19.80 17.22
C ALA A 210 5.51 -18.66 16.30
N ARG A 211 5.24 -18.80 15.00
CA ARG A 211 5.75 -17.93 13.93
C ARG A 211 5.34 -16.46 14.13
N GLU A 212 4.19 -16.23 14.73
CA GLU A 212 3.61 -14.91 14.97
C GLU A 212 4.42 -14.09 15.98
N LEU A 213 5.28 -14.72 16.79
CA LEU A 213 6.06 -14.05 17.84
C LEU A 213 7.30 -13.32 17.31
N PHE A 214 7.88 -13.78 16.19
CA PHE A 214 9.20 -13.34 15.73
C PHE A 214 9.22 -12.86 14.27
N ALA A 215 8.06 -12.45 13.76
CA ALA A 215 7.92 -11.92 12.42
C ALA A 215 8.59 -10.54 12.28
N ASP A 216 9.37 -10.38 11.22
CA ASP A 216 10.01 -9.13 10.84
C ASP A 216 9.94 -9.00 9.31
N PRO A 217 8.73 -8.70 8.79
CA PRO A 217 8.45 -8.80 7.37
C PRO A 217 9.29 -7.83 6.53
N ALA A 218 9.62 -6.65 7.06
CA ALA A 218 10.44 -5.68 6.35
C ALA A 218 11.85 -6.24 6.11
N TRP A 219 12.49 -6.77 7.16
CA TRP A 219 13.82 -7.37 7.02
C TRP A 219 13.81 -8.64 6.18
N ASP A 220 12.80 -9.49 6.34
CA ASP A 220 12.69 -10.73 5.59
C ASP A 220 12.52 -10.45 4.08
N MET A 221 11.76 -9.42 3.70
CA MET A 221 11.66 -8.95 2.30
C MET A 221 12.97 -8.33 1.79
N LEU A 222 13.66 -7.52 2.61
CA LEU A 222 14.95 -6.91 2.25
C LEU A 222 15.99 -7.99 1.91
N LEU A 223 16.07 -9.04 2.73
CA LEU A 223 16.97 -10.18 2.50
C LEU A 223 16.59 -10.97 1.25
N ASP A 224 15.31 -11.25 1.04
CA ASP A 224 14.85 -12.00 -0.14
C ASP A 224 15.16 -11.25 -1.44
N LEU A 225 14.90 -9.94 -1.48
CA LEU A 225 15.23 -9.12 -2.65
C LEU A 225 16.75 -8.94 -2.83
N MET A 226 17.54 -8.94 -1.76
CA MET A 226 19.01 -8.93 -1.87
C MET A 226 19.55 -10.22 -2.47
N ALA A 227 19.04 -11.37 -2.02
CA ALA A 227 19.39 -12.66 -2.60
C ALA A 227 19.00 -12.71 -4.09
N ALA A 228 17.79 -12.27 -4.43
CA ALA A 228 17.34 -12.21 -5.82
C ALA A 228 18.21 -11.28 -6.69
N ARG A 229 18.61 -10.12 -6.17
CA ARG A 229 19.52 -9.18 -6.87
C ARG A 229 20.86 -9.82 -7.18
N LEU A 230 21.47 -10.52 -6.21
CA LEU A 230 22.75 -11.24 -6.40
C LEU A 230 22.60 -12.41 -7.39
N GLU A 231 21.44 -13.05 -7.43
CA GLU A 231 21.10 -14.11 -8.38
C GLU A 231 20.65 -13.58 -9.75
N GLN A 232 20.56 -12.26 -9.94
CA GLN A 232 20.02 -11.60 -11.13
C GLN A 232 18.60 -12.08 -11.49
N SER A 233 17.81 -12.44 -10.47
CA SER A 233 16.44 -12.88 -10.62
C SER A 233 15.46 -11.76 -10.28
N ARG A 234 14.26 -11.84 -10.88
CA ARG A 234 13.16 -10.88 -10.64
C ARG A 234 12.16 -11.49 -9.67
N VAL A 235 11.60 -10.67 -8.78
CA VAL A 235 10.67 -11.13 -7.74
C VAL A 235 9.27 -10.58 -7.98
N ALA A 236 8.31 -11.48 -8.16
CA ALA A 236 6.89 -11.14 -8.23
C ALA A 236 6.38 -10.75 -6.83
N VAL A 237 5.33 -9.92 -6.78
CA VAL A 237 4.77 -9.40 -5.52
C VAL A 237 4.19 -10.54 -4.68
N SER A 238 3.50 -11.48 -5.33
CA SER A 238 2.99 -12.70 -4.70
C SER A 238 4.10 -13.53 -4.03
N SER A 239 5.25 -13.67 -4.69
CA SER A 239 6.42 -14.37 -4.14
C SER A 239 7.02 -13.63 -2.96
N LEU A 240 7.14 -12.30 -3.05
CA LEU A 240 7.63 -11.47 -1.93
C LEU A 240 6.69 -11.52 -0.72
N CYS A 241 5.38 -11.67 -0.93
CA CYS A 241 4.42 -11.88 0.16
C CYS A 241 4.68 -13.18 0.94
N ILE A 242 5.15 -14.24 0.26
CA ILE A 242 5.55 -15.50 0.91
C ILE A 242 6.84 -15.28 1.72
N ALA A 243 7.81 -14.57 1.13
CA ALA A 243 9.08 -14.24 1.78
C ALA A 243 8.91 -13.40 3.05
N ALA A 244 7.89 -12.53 3.09
CA ALA A 244 7.55 -11.68 4.23
C ALA A 244 7.18 -12.43 5.53
N ALA A 245 6.89 -13.73 5.45
CA ALA A 245 6.51 -14.55 6.59
C ALA A 245 5.22 -14.14 7.32
N VAL A 246 4.38 -13.28 6.75
CA VAL A 246 3.12 -12.77 7.33
C VAL A 246 1.94 -12.98 6.36
N PRO A 247 0.67 -12.81 6.78
CA PRO A 247 -0.46 -12.83 5.84
C PRO A 247 -0.28 -11.85 4.68
N ALA A 248 -0.73 -12.23 3.48
CA ALA A 248 -0.49 -11.46 2.25
C ALA A 248 -1.01 -10.02 2.33
N THR A 249 -2.19 -9.79 2.93
CA THR A 249 -2.71 -8.43 3.21
C THR A 249 -1.69 -7.56 3.98
N THR A 250 -1.05 -8.15 4.98
CA THR A 250 -0.02 -7.47 5.79
C THR A 250 1.25 -7.24 4.98
N ALA A 251 1.68 -8.21 4.18
CA ALA A 251 2.83 -8.07 3.30
C ALA A 251 2.63 -6.95 2.26
N LEU A 252 1.49 -6.90 1.57
CA LEU A 252 1.17 -5.85 0.59
C LEU A 252 1.27 -4.45 1.17
N ARG A 253 0.86 -4.26 2.44
CA ARG A 253 1.00 -2.99 3.15
C ARG A 253 2.47 -2.62 3.38
N TRP A 254 3.30 -3.58 3.78
CA TRP A 254 4.75 -3.37 3.94
C TRP A 254 5.41 -3.05 2.61
N ILE A 255 5.08 -3.78 1.54
CA ILE A 255 5.62 -3.51 0.21
C ILE A 255 5.29 -2.07 -0.23
N ARG A 256 4.05 -1.58 0.00
CA ARG A 256 3.68 -0.18 -0.29
C ARG A 256 4.54 0.78 0.52
N ALA A 257 4.59 0.62 1.85
CA ALA A 257 5.32 1.51 2.73
C ALA A 257 6.83 1.57 2.39
N LEU A 258 7.45 0.43 2.10
CA LEU A 258 8.88 0.36 1.74
C LEU A 258 9.16 0.89 0.34
N THR A 259 8.17 0.81 -0.58
CA THR A 259 8.25 1.47 -1.89
C THR A 259 8.15 2.98 -1.75
N GLU A 260 7.20 3.49 -0.94
CA GLU A 260 7.03 4.91 -0.64
C GLU A 260 8.27 5.53 0.04
N GLN A 261 8.96 4.74 0.88
CA GLN A 261 10.23 5.14 1.50
C GLN A 261 11.44 5.04 0.57
N GLY A 262 11.26 4.58 -0.68
CA GLY A 262 12.35 4.43 -1.65
C GLY A 262 13.32 3.28 -1.35
N LEU A 263 12.94 2.34 -0.47
CA LEU A 263 13.71 1.12 -0.23
C LEU A 263 13.45 0.07 -1.30
N PHE A 264 12.20 -0.02 -1.76
CA PHE A 264 11.80 -0.88 -2.88
C PHE A 264 11.51 -0.06 -4.13
N ALA A 265 11.79 -0.67 -5.27
CA ALA A 265 11.50 -0.14 -6.59
C ALA A 265 10.53 -1.06 -7.33
N ARG A 266 9.58 -0.44 -8.01
CA ARG A 266 8.61 -1.11 -8.86
C ARG A 266 9.13 -1.15 -10.31
N ARG A 267 9.23 -2.33 -10.92
CA ARG A 267 9.72 -2.50 -12.30
C ARG A 267 8.69 -3.20 -13.18
N ALA A 268 8.27 -2.56 -14.25
CA ALA A 268 7.44 -3.21 -15.26
C ALA A 268 8.23 -4.33 -15.98
N ASP A 269 7.57 -5.44 -16.29
CA ASP A 269 8.15 -6.47 -17.15
C ASP A 269 8.20 -5.97 -18.61
N PRO A 270 9.38 -5.88 -19.25
CA PRO A 270 9.47 -5.46 -20.64
C PRO A 270 8.74 -6.41 -21.62
N ALA A 271 8.55 -7.68 -21.23
CA ALA A 271 7.88 -8.68 -22.05
C ALA A 271 6.35 -8.67 -21.88
N ASP A 272 5.85 -8.14 -20.76
CA ASP A 272 4.43 -8.11 -20.43
C ASP A 272 4.12 -6.91 -19.53
N GLY A 273 3.56 -5.84 -20.10
CA GLY A 273 3.18 -4.63 -19.37
C GLY A 273 2.12 -4.83 -18.29
N ARG A 274 1.51 -6.03 -18.19
CA ARG A 274 0.59 -6.40 -17.12
C ARG A 274 1.30 -6.95 -15.88
N ARG A 275 2.61 -7.20 -15.97
CA ARG A 275 3.42 -7.73 -14.88
C ARG A 275 4.35 -6.66 -14.35
N VAL A 276 4.46 -6.65 -13.04
CA VAL A 276 5.36 -5.78 -12.30
C VAL A 276 6.13 -6.64 -11.30
N PHE A 277 7.43 -6.41 -11.24
CA PHE A 277 8.33 -6.97 -10.26
C PHE A 277 8.71 -5.93 -9.22
N ILE A 278 9.12 -6.41 -8.05
CA ILE A 278 9.69 -5.60 -6.98
C ILE A 278 11.19 -5.91 -6.89
N GLU A 279 11.97 -4.85 -6.72
CA GLU A 279 13.42 -4.90 -6.55
C GLU A 279 13.84 -4.00 -5.38
N LEU A 280 15.06 -4.19 -4.86
CA LEU A 280 15.69 -3.19 -4.01
C LEU A 280 16.02 -1.95 -4.83
N SER A 281 15.86 -0.77 -4.22
CA SER A 281 16.56 0.41 -4.72
C SER A 281 18.08 0.23 -4.58
N ASP A 282 18.85 0.95 -5.39
CA ASP A 282 20.31 0.86 -5.34
C ASP A 282 20.85 1.28 -3.95
N ALA A 283 20.26 2.33 -3.36
CA ALA A 283 20.61 2.77 -2.01
C ALA A 283 20.32 1.70 -0.94
N ALA A 284 19.19 0.98 -1.04
CA ALA A 284 18.88 -0.11 -0.10
C ALA A 284 19.83 -1.30 -0.27
N ALA A 285 20.18 -1.65 -1.52
CA ALA A 285 21.15 -2.71 -1.81
C ALA A 285 22.56 -2.36 -1.27
N GLU A 286 23.01 -1.12 -1.45
CA GLU A 286 24.29 -0.65 -0.91
C GLU A 286 24.31 -0.67 0.62
N ALA A 287 23.21 -0.24 1.27
CA ALA A 287 23.08 -0.27 2.72
C ALA A 287 23.12 -1.69 3.28
N LEU A 288 22.40 -2.63 2.66
CA LEU A 288 22.48 -4.06 3.01
C LEU A 288 23.89 -4.58 2.78
N ALA A 289 24.55 -4.18 1.69
CA ALA A 289 25.91 -4.62 1.43
C ALA A 289 26.90 -4.13 2.50
N ALA A 290 26.77 -2.88 2.94
CA ALA A 290 27.54 -2.34 4.05
C ALA A 290 27.26 -3.09 5.36
N TYR A 291 25.99 -3.44 5.63
CA TYR A 291 25.60 -4.25 6.78
C TYR A 291 26.31 -5.62 6.80
N PHE A 292 26.28 -6.36 5.68
CA PHE A 292 26.94 -7.67 5.59
C PHE A 292 28.47 -7.55 5.76
N ARG A 293 29.11 -6.54 5.17
CA ARG A 293 30.55 -6.29 5.36
C ARG A 293 30.88 -6.01 6.82
N ALA A 294 30.13 -5.13 7.48
CA ALA A 294 30.34 -4.79 8.88
C ALA A 294 30.18 -5.99 9.80
N ALA A 295 29.14 -6.81 9.60
CA ALA A 295 28.92 -7.98 10.44
C ALA A 295 29.98 -9.08 10.21
N ARG A 296 30.52 -9.24 8.99
CA ARG A 296 31.70 -10.10 8.75
C ARG A 296 32.96 -9.58 9.45
N GLN A 297 33.19 -8.27 9.46
CA GLN A 297 34.31 -7.67 10.20
C GLN A 297 34.20 -7.93 11.71
N MET A 298 32.97 -8.04 12.24
CA MET A 298 32.71 -8.44 13.63
C MET A 298 32.83 -9.95 13.89
N GLY A 299 33.14 -10.77 12.87
CA GLY A 299 33.24 -12.23 13.00
C GLY A 299 31.89 -12.94 13.12
N LEU A 300 30.78 -12.29 12.75
CA LEU A 300 29.48 -12.93 12.71
C LEU A 300 29.40 -13.86 11.50
N LEU A 301 28.94 -15.09 11.72
CA LEU A 301 28.63 -16.04 10.66
C LEU A 301 27.26 -15.67 10.06
N ILE A 302 27.29 -14.83 9.04
CA ILE A 302 26.14 -14.43 8.22
C ILE A 302 26.45 -14.60 6.74
#